data_AF-A0AAE0E1L1-F1
#
_entry.id   AF-A0AAE0E1L1-F1
#
_cell.length_a   1.000
_cell.length_b   1.000
_cell.length_c   1.000
_cell.angle_alpha   90.00
_cell.angle_beta   90.00
_cell.angle_gamma   90.00
#
_symmetry.space_group_name_H-M   'P 1'
#
loop_
_entity.id
_entity.type
_entity.pdbx_description
1 polymer ?
#
loop_
_entity_poly.entity_id
_entity_poly.type
_entity_poly.pdbx_seq_one_letter_code
_entity_poly.pdbx_strand_id
1 'polypeptide(L)'
;MNRFKGFLDTNLKNRYRHSEKVARFKAGVVGIEEEAGKFEKVLYRTIPEETWIKSSNGYEAFKERKYISKNIIDSLSNPDVKMVGIYGMGGIGKTTLTKEVMRQAKQDELFGELVFVEVSQTPDIKKIQEEIANKLGLEFCGRPTPNEQGDYIKEIG
;
A
#
# COMPACT_ATOMS: atom_id res chain seq x y z
N MET A 1 -20.42 41.77 33.13
CA MET A 1 -20.51 40.76 32.07
C MET A 1 -19.23 40.84 31.23
N ASN A 2 -18.47 39.75 31.29
CA ASN A 2 -17.24 39.28 30.63
C ASN A 2 -16.32 40.19 29.79
N ARG A 3 -15.03 40.16 30.19
CA ARG A 3 -13.81 40.52 29.46
C ARG A 3 -13.41 39.39 28.50
N PHE A 4 -12.92 39.72 27.30
CA PHE A 4 -12.05 38.83 26.52
C PHE A 4 -10.66 39.46 26.40
N LYS A 5 -9.66 38.79 26.97
CA LYS A 5 -8.23 39.15 26.94
C LYS A 5 -7.56 38.12 26.05
N GLY A 6 -7.00 38.55 24.91
CA GLY A 6 -6.26 37.69 24.01
C GLY A 6 -5.01 37.12 24.70
N PHE A 7 -4.89 35.80 24.72
CA PHE A 7 -3.74 35.10 25.29
C PHE A 7 -2.69 34.95 24.18
N LEU A 8 -1.53 35.59 24.35
CA LEU A 8 -0.34 35.33 23.53
C LEU A 8 0.19 33.94 23.90
N ASP A 9 0.08 33.03 22.95
CA ASP A 9 0.44 31.62 23.08
C ASP A 9 1.96 31.44 23.27
N THR A 10 2.38 30.99 24.46
CA THR A 10 3.77 30.84 24.92
C THR A 10 4.50 29.62 24.35
N ASN A 11 4.29 29.30 23.07
CA ASN A 11 4.86 28.12 22.41
C ASN A 11 6.03 28.40 21.44
N LEU A 12 6.69 29.57 21.53
CA LEU A 12 7.85 29.90 20.69
C LEU A 12 8.99 28.86 20.78
N LYS A 13 9.30 28.39 21.99
CA LYS A 13 10.36 27.39 22.23
C LYS A 13 10.06 26.05 21.56
N ASN A 14 8.79 25.63 21.59
CA ASN A 14 8.38 24.37 20.95
C ASN A 14 8.41 24.49 19.42
N ARG A 15 8.01 25.63 18.84
CA ARG A 15 8.11 25.85 17.39
C ARG A 15 9.56 25.84 16.91
N TYR A 16 10.46 26.53 17.63
CA TYR A 16 11.89 26.53 17.30
C TYR A 16 12.48 25.12 17.35
N ARG A 17 12.17 24.34 18.40
CA ARG A 17 12.62 22.96 18.55
C ARG A 17 12.14 22.04 17.43
N HIS A 18 10.91 22.21 16.94
CA HIS A 18 10.40 21.42 15.81
C HIS A 18 11.04 21.84 14.49
N SER A 19 11.22 23.14 14.25
CA SER A 19 11.91 23.68 13.07
C SER A 19 13.35 23.15 12.97
N GLU A 20 14.08 23.13 14.09
CA GLU A 20 15.46 22.62 14.16
C GLU A 20 15.53 21.11 13.88
N LYS A 21 14.57 20.32 14.39
CA LYS A 21 14.49 18.88 14.09
C LYS A 21 14.22 18.62 12.60
N VAL A 22 13.34 19.42 11.98
CA VAL A 22 13.05 19.33 10.54
C VAL A 22 14.28 19.71 9.71
N ALA A 23 15.03 20.74 10.11
CA ALA A 23 16.25 21.15 9.44
C ALA A 23 17.35 20.07 9.52
N ARG A 24 17.53 19.45 10.69
CA ARG A 24 18.48 18.33 10.87
C ARG A 24 18.07 17.10 10.06
N PHE A 25 16.78 16.78 10.01
CA PHE A 25 16.28 15.68 9.19
C PHE A 25 16.50 15.96 7.69
N LYS A 26 16.22 17.18 7.23
CA LYS A 26 16.48 17.59 5.85
C LYS A 26 17.97 17.49 5.48
N ALA A 27 18.87 17.92 6.37
CA ALA A 27 20.32 17.78 6.16
C ALA A 27 20.76 16.31 6.09
N GLY A 28 20.16 15.44 6.91
CA GLY A 28 20.37 14.00 6.84
C GLY A 28 19.93 13.41 5.50
N VAL A 29 18.76 13.80 4.98
CA VAL A 29 18.22 13.35 3.67
C VAL A 29 19.11 13.76 2.50
N VAL A 30 19.70 14.96 2.53
CA VAL A 30 20.63 15.41 1.47
C VAL A 30 21.92 14.59 1.47
N GLY A 31 22.44 14.21 2.65
CA GLY A 31 23.65 13.39 2.75
C GLY A 31 23.47 11.97 2.19
N ILE A 32 22.31 11.35 2.41
CA ILE A 32 21.99 10.04 1.82
C ILE A 32 21.78 10.11 0.29
N GLU A 33 21.32 11.24 -0.25
CA GLU A 33 21.19 11.44 -1.70
C GLU A 33 22.56 11.55 -2.41
N GLU A 34 23.57 12.19 -1.78
CA GLU A 34 24.94 12.25 -2.33
C GLU A 34 25.61 10.87 -2.37
N GLU A 35 25.33 10.01 -1.38
CA GLU A 35 25.92 8.66 -1.29
C GLU A 35 25.15 7.63 -2.14
N ALA A 36 23.85 7.84 -2.36
CA ALA A 36 23.01 7.03 -3.25
C ALA A 36 23.38 7.13 -4.74
N GLY A 37 24.14 8.16 -5.14
CA GLY A 37 24.64 8.34 -6.50
C GLY A 37 25.71 7.32 -6.94
N LYS A 38 26.17 6.44 -6.03
CA LYS A 38 27.24 5.45 -6.30
C LYS A 38 26.77 4.00 -6.45
N PHE A 39 25.47 3.74 -6.42
CA PHE A 39 24.97 2.37 -6.60
C PHE A 39 24.78 2.07 -8.09
N GLU A 40 25.53 1.08 -8.58
CA GLU A 40 25.21 0.41 -9.84
C GLU A 40 23.77 -0.10 -9.75
N LYS A 41 22.88 0.48 -10.55
CA LYS A 41 21.44 0.26 -10.48
C LYS A 41 21.09 -1.12 -11.04
N VAL A 42 21.26 -2.15 -10.23
CA VAL A 42 20.74 -3.49 -10.51
C VAL A 42 19.30 -3.55 -10.02
N LEU A 43 18.34 -3.19 -10.89
CA LEU A 43 16.91 -3.31 -10.61
C LEU A 43 16.44 -4.72 -10.98
N TYR A 44 16.43 -5.63 -10.02
CA TYR A 44 15.59 -6.82 -10.12
C TYR A 44 14.15 -6.43 -9.71
N ARG A 45 13.18 -6.85 -10.51
CA ARG A 45 11.74 -6.68 -10.23
C ARG A 45 11.39 -7.56 -9.02
N THR A 46 11.57 -7.04 -7.81
CA THR A 46 11.09 -7.72 -6.60
C THR A 46 9.61 -7.43 -6.46
N ILE A 47 8.77 -8.46 -6.41
CA ILE A 47 7.37 -8.32 -5.97
C ILE A 47 7.42 -7.75 -4.55
N PRO A 48 6.91 -6.54 -4.29
CA PRO A 48 6.95 -5.96 -2.95
C PRO A 48 6.12 -6.84 -2.02
N GLU A 49 6.76 -7.55 -1.08
CA GLU A 49 6.03 -8.27 -0.06
C GLU A 49 5.22 -7.27 0.77
N GLU A 50 3.90 -7.50 0.88
CA GLU A 50 3.06 -6.59 1.63
C GLU A 50 3.42 -6.64 3.12
N THR A 51 4.00 -5.54 3.62
CA THR A 51 4.60 -5.45 4.97
C THR A 51 3.61 -5.75 6.08
N TRP A 52 2.31 -5.48 5.86
CA TRP A 52 1.25 -5.77 6.83
C TRP A 52 0.97 -7.27 7.00
N ILE A 53 1.38 -8.14 6.06
CA ILE A 53 1.24 -9.59 6.21
C ILE A 53 2.10 -10.10 7.38
N LYS A 54 3.25 -9.45 7.65
CA LYS A 54 4.20 -9.87 8.69
C LYS A 54 3.79 -9.44 10.10
N SER A 55 2.90 -8.46 10.23
CA SER A 55 2.50 -7.89 11.51
C SER A 55 1.07 -8.29 11.87
N SER A 56 0.90 -9.08 12.93
CA SER A 56 -0.41 -9.26 13.59
C SER A 56 -0.78 -8.11 14.54
N ASN A 57 0.12 -7.11 14.70
CA ASN A 57 0.02 -6.05 15.68
C ASN A 57 -1.22 -5.16 15.44
N GLY A 58 -2.32 -5.50 16.11
CA GLY A 58 -3.56 -4.72 16.13
C GLY A 58 -4.83 -5.52 15.84
N TYR A 59 -4.73 -6.78 15.40
CA TYR A 59 -5.92 -7.64 15.22
C TYR A 59 -6.16 -8.50 16.46
N GLU A 60 -7.10 -8.08 17.30
CA GLU A 60 -7.59 -8.89 18.41
C GLU A 60 -8.79 -9.73 17.93
N ALA A 61 -8.51 -11.01 17.67
CA ALA A 61 -9.46 -11.94 17.07
C ALA A 61 -10.45 -12.46 18.11
N PHE A 62 -11.66 -11.88 18.18
CA PHE A 62 -12.80 -12.53 18.85
C PHE A 62 -13.12 -13.87 18.14
N LYS A 63 -13.58 -14.88 18.89
CA LYS A 63 -13.90 -16.22 18.35
C LYS A 63 -14.75 -16.17 17.08
N GLU A 64 -15.74 -15.28 17.05
CA GLU A 64 -16.64 -15.07 15.91
C GLU A 64 -15.89 -14.60 14.66
N ARG A 65 -14.93 -13.69 14.78
CA ARG A 65 -14.17 -13.21 13.63
C ARG A 65 -13.26 -14.28 13.06
N LYS A 66 -12.68 -15.14 13.92
CA LYS A 66 -11.92 -16.32 13.47
C LYS A 66 -12.81 -17.30 12.70
N TYR A 67 -14.04 -17.52 13.18
CA TYR A 67 -15.02 -18.35 12.47
C TYR A 67 -15.38 -17.76 11.10
N ILE A 68 -15.62 -16.44 11.02
CA ILE A 68 -15.89 -15.76 9.74
C ILE A 68 -14.70 -15.90 8.79
N SER A 69 -13.47 -15.64 9.25
CA SER A 69 -12.26 -15.82 8.42
C SER A 69 -12.17 -17.22 7.85
N LYS A 70 -12.37 -18.24 8.68
CA LYS A 70 -12.36 -19.65 8.26
C LYS A 70 -13.45 -19.93 7.22
N ASN A 71 -14.67 -19.47 7.42
CA ASN A 71 -15.75 -19.68 6.45
C ASN A 71 -15.45 -19.03 5.09
N ILE A 72 -14.81 -17.86 5.07
CA ILE A 72 -14.40 -17.21 3.82
C ILE A 72 -13.37 -18.08 3.09
N ILE A 73 -12.37 -18.58 3.81
CA ILE A 73 -11.32 -19.46 3.25
C ILE A 73 -11.93 -20.78 2.75
N ASP A 74 -12.75 -21.44 3.55
CA ASP A 74 -13.43 -22.68 3.19
C ASP A 74 -14.33 -22.46 1.95
N SER A 75 -15.01 -21.31 1.86
CA SER A 75 -15.82 -20.96 0.68
C SER A 75 -14.96 -20.76 -0.57
N LEU A 76 -13.82 -20.07 -0.47
CA LEU A 76 -12.89 -19.85 -1.59
C LEU A 76 -12.13 -21.14 -1.99
N SER A 77 -12.14 -22.16 -1.14
CA SER A 77 -11.57 -23.49 -1.46
C SER A 77 -12.52 -24.32 -2.34
N ASN A 78 -13.80 -23.95 -2.43
CA ASN A 78 -14.73 -24.58 -3.36
C ASN A 78 -14.48 -24.06 -4.79
N PRO A 79 -14.15 -24.93 -5.77
CA PRO A 79 -13.85 -24.49 -7.14
C PRO A 79 -15.02 -23.79 -7.85
N ASP A 80 -16.26 -24.00 -7.41
CA ASP A 80 -17.45 -23.36 -7.96
C ASP A 80 -17.62 -21.90 -7.49
N VAL A 81 -16.95 -21.53 -6.39
CA VAL A 81 -17.00 -20.18 -5.82
C VAL A 81 -15.84 -19.36 -6.37
N LYS A 82 -16.16 -18.32 -7.16
CA LYS A 82 -15.15 -17.41 -7.73
C LYS A 82 -14.95 -16.12 -6.94
N MET A 83 -15.92 -15.72 -6.11
CA MET A 83 -15.91 -14.45 -5.40
C MET A 83 -16.68 -14.53 -4.08
N VAL A 84 -16.13 -13.90 -3.04
CA VAL A 84 -16.80 -13.70 -1.75
C VAL A 84 -16.82 -12.20 -1.43
N GLY A 85 -18.00 -11.65 -1.16
CA GLY A 85 -18.19 -10.25 -0.79
C GLY A 85 -18.36 -10.05 0.72
N ILE A 86 -17.68 -9.06 1.29
CA ILE A 86 -17.85 -8.64 2.70
C ILE A 86 -18.53 -7.27 2.71
N TYR A 87 -19.72 -7.17 3.29
CA TYR A 87 -20.52 -5.94 3.33
C TYR A 87 -20.91 -5.56 4.76
N GLY A 88 -21.31 -4.29 4.96
CA GLY A 88 -21.71 -3.75 6.26
C GLY A 88 -21.35 -2.27 6.42
N MET A 89 -21.65 -1.70 7.59
CA MET A 89 -21.42 -0.28 7.93
C MET A 89 -19.95 0.17 7.73
N GLY A 90 -19.69 1.47 7.65
CA GLY A 90 -18.32 2.00 7.71
C GLY A 90 -17.66 1.74 9.07
N GLY A 91 -16.33 1.65 9.13
CA GLY A 91 -15.57 1.62 10.40
C GLY A 91 -15.57 0.29 11.18
N ILE A 92 -16.40 -0.70 10.83
CA ILE A 92 -16.45 -2.03 11.49
C ILE A 92 -15.28 -2.96 11.16
N GLY A 93 -14.31 -2.52 10.34
CA GLY A 93 -13.08 -3.30 10.07
C GLY A 93 -13.21 -4.36 8.98
N LYS A 94 -14.08 -4.19 7.98
CA LYS A 94 -14.19 -5.10 6.81
C LYS A 94 -12.84 -5.30 6.12
N THR A 95 -12.15 -4.21 5.80
CA THR A 95 -10.81 -4.24 5.19
C THR A 95 -9.80 -4.94 6.10
N THR A 96 -9.91 -4.77 7.41
CA THR A 96 -9.07 -5.46 8.40
C THR A 96 -9.32 -6.97 8.39
N LEU A 97 -10.59 -7.39 8.28
CA LEU A 97 -10.94 -8.80 8.16
C LEU A 97 -10.39 -9.42 6.86
N THR A 98 -10.50 -8.72 5.73
CA THR A 98 -9.92 -9.18 4.45
C THR A 98 -8.41 -9.37 4.55
N LYS A 99 -7.71 -8.42 5.18
CA LYS A 99 -6.26 -8.52 5.42
C LYS A 99 -5.94 -9.77 6.26
N GLU A 100 -6.68 -10.00 7.35
CA GLU A 100 -6.45 -11.19 8.18
C GLU A 100 -6.73 -12.51 7.43
N VAL A 101 -7.78 -12.57 6.62
CA VAL A 101 -8.08 -13.74 5.77
C VAL A 101 -6.93 -14.03 4.82
N MET A 102 -6.42 -13.00 4.14
CA MET A 102 -5.29 -13.14 3.22
C MET A 102 -4.00 -13.57 3.95
N ARG A 103 -3.77 -13.05 5.17
CA ARG A 103 -2.65 -13.46 6.02
C ARG A 103 -2.73 -14.95 6.37
N GLN A 104 -3.91 -15.43 6.79
CA GLN A 104 -4.14 -16.85 7.10
C GLN A 104 -3.98 -17.71 5.85
N ALA A 105 -4.60 -17.32 4.73
CA ALA A 105 -4.51 -18.04 3.46
C ALA A 105 -3.06 -18.16 2.94
N LYS A 106 -2.22 -17.16 3.19
CA LYS A 106 -0.78 -17.23 2.89
C LYS A 106 -0.03 -18.19 3.83
N GLN A 107 -0.35 -18.18 5.13
CA GLN A 107 0.27 -19.10 6.10
C GLN A 107 -0.07 -20.56 5.84
N ASP A 108 -1.30 -20.80 5.40
CA ASP A 108 -1.81 -22.13 5.09
C ASP A 108 -1.50 -22.54 3.63
N GLU A 109 -0.77 -21.71 2.88
CA GLU A 109 -0.34 -21.94 1.48
C GLU A 109 -1.49 -22.34 0.53
N LEU A 110 -2.68 -21.78 0.74
CA LEU A 110 -3.90 -22.20 0.04
C LEU A 110 -4.00 -21.71 -1.41
N PHE A 111 -3.25 -20.65 -1.73
CA PHE A 111 -3.24 -20.03 -3.05
C PHE A 111 -1.79 -19.88 -3.51
N GLY A 112 -1.55 -20.13 -4.80
CA GLY A 112 -0.22 -19.95 -5.39
C GLY A 112 0.26 -18.50 -5.38
N GLU A 113 -0.68 -17.55 -5.49
CA GLU A 113 -0.38 -16.12 -5.44
C GLU A 113 -1.54 -15.36 -4.80
N LEU A 114 -1.22 -14.31 -4.02
CA LEU A 114 -2.20 -13.52 -3.28
C LEU A 114 -1.87 -12.03 -3.46
N VAL A 115 -2.80 -11.28 -4.02
CA VAL A 115 -2.66 -9.82 -4.21
C VAL A 115 -3.76 -9.06 -3.50
N PHE A 116 -3.40 -7.99 -2.79
CA PHE A 116 -4.35 -7.05 -2.20
C PHE A 116 -4.30 -5.74 -2.98
N VAL A 117 -5.43 -5.22 -3.44
CA VAL A 117 -5.46 -3.94 -4.17
C VAL A 117 -6.53 -3.05 -3.56
N GLU A 118 -6.15 -1.81 -3.24
CA GLU A 118 -7.07 -0.83 -2.71
C GLU A 118 -7.75 -0.08 -3.87
N VAL A 119 -9.09 -0.12 -3.89
CA VAL A 119 -9.89 0.52 -4.92
C VAL A 119 -10.54 1.77 -4.36
N SER A 120 -10.28 2.91 -4.99
CA SER A 120 -10.92 4.19 -4.65
C SER A 120 -12.39 4.22 -5.07
N GLN A 121 -13.18 5.11 -4.43
CA GLN A 121 -14.59 5.32 -4.78
C GLN A 121 -14.80 5.70 -6.25
N THR A 122 -13.84 6.42 -6.84
CA THR A 122 -13.72 6.66 -8.28
C THR A 122 -12.65 5.71 -8.81
N PRO A 123 -13.00 4.54 -9.38
CA PRO A 123 -12.01 3.56 -9.79
C PRO A 123 -11.31 4.01 -11.08
N ASP A 124 -9.98 4.04 -11.06
CA ASP A 124 -9.17 4.10 -12.27
C ASP A 124 -8.82 2.67 -12.68
N ILE A 125 -9.55 2.14 -13.64
CA ILE A 125 -9.44 0.74 -14.08
C ILE A 125 -8.02 0.45 -14.59
N LYS A 126 -7.41 1.37 -15.33
CA LYS A 126 -6.06 1.20 -15.87
C LYS A 126 -5.06 1.09 -14.74
N LYS A 127 -5.15 1.98 -13.75
CA LYS A 127 -4.27 1.98 -12.59
C LYS A 127 -4.42 0.71 -11.74
N ILE A 128 -5.65 0.24 -11.54
CA ILE A 128 -5.92 -1.00 -10.79
C ILE A 128 -5.32 -2.20 -11.51
N GLN A 129 -5.50 -2.31 -12.83
CA GLN A 129 -4.93 -3.41 -13.62
C GLN A 129 -3.39 -3.36 -13.63
N GLU A 130 -2.80 -2.17 -13.74
CA GLU A 130 -1.35 -1.99 -13.61
C GLU A 130 -0.84 -2.41 -12.23
N GLU A 131 -1.55 -2.06 -11.15
CA GLU A 131 -1.18 -2.49 -9.79
C GLU A 131 -1.23 -4.01 -9.64
N ILE A 132 -2.31 -4.65 -10.11
CA ILE A 132 -2.43 -6.11 -10.11
C ILE A 132 -1.30 -6.75 -10.91
N ALA A 133 -1.06 -6.28 -12.15
CA ALA A 133 -0.02 -6.81 -13.01
C ALA A 133 1.36 -6.68 -12.35
N ASN A 134 1.68 -5.52 -11.77
CA ASN A 134 2.95 -5.31 -11.08
C ASN A 134 3.11 -6.26 -9.88
N LYS A 135 2.05 -6.50 -9.09
CA LYS A 135 2.08 -7.43 -7.95
C LYS A 135 2.23 -8.89 -8.39
N LEU A 136 1.67 -9.26 -9.53
CA LEU A 136 1.80 -10.60 -10.13
C LEU A 136 3.08 -10.77 -10.97
N GLY A 137 3.93 -9.73 -11.08
CA GLY A 137 5.11 -9.76 -11.95
C GLY A 137 4.81 -9.73 -13.45
N LEU A 138 3.57 -9.46 -13.85
CA LEU A 138 3.12 -9.40 -15.24
C LEU A 138 3.43 -8.04 -15.89
N GLU A 139 3.42 -8.04 -17.23
CA GLU A 139 3.47 -6.80 -18.02
C GLU A 139 2.05 -6.41 -18.44
N PHE A 140 1.66 -5.18 -18.11
CA PHE A 140 0.39 -4.63 -18.58
C PHE A 140 0.62 -4.00 -19.96
N CYS A 141 0.16 -4.67 -21.01
CA CYS A 141 0.25 -4.20 -22.41
C CYS A 141 -0.63 -2.96 -22.60
N GLY A 142 -0.08 -1.79 -22.29
CA GLY A 142 -0.74 -0.49 -22.45
C GLY A 142 0.21 0.72 -22.30
N ARG A 143 1.52 0.46 -22.22
CA ARG A 143 2.55 1.49 -22.39
C ARG A 143 3.18 1.30 -23.78
N PRO A 144 3.40 2.38 -24.54
CA PRO A 144 4.52 2.36 -25.48
C PRO A 144 5.76 2.12 -24.64
N THR A 145 6.60 1.17 -25.05
CA THR A 145 7.90 1.02 -24.41
C THR A 145 8.69 2.32 -24.63
N PRO A 146 9.52 2.79 -23.68
CA PRO A 146 10.35 3.99 -23.88
C PRO A 146 11.22 3.90 -25.15
N ASN A 147 11.41 2.70 -25.65
CA ASN A 147 12.24 2.37 -26.80
C ASN A 147 11.55 2.68 -28.14
N GLU A 148 10.23 2.92 -28.15
CA GLU A 148 9.49 3.29 -29.38
C GLU A 148 9.45 4.82 -29.60
N GLN A 149 9.80 5.64 -28.60
CA GLN A 149 9.84 7.10 -28.76
C GLN A 149 11.08 7.57 -29.56
N GLY A 150 12.10 6.70 -29.70
CA GLY A 150 13.35 7.00 -30.40
C GLY A 150 13.30 6.80 -31.92
N ASP A 151 12.33 6.06 -32.44
CA ASP A 151 12.25 5.74 -33.88
C ASP A 151 11.40 6.72 -34.68
N TYR A 152 10.46 7.45 -34.05
CA TYR A 152 9.64 8.46 -34.73
C TYR A 152 10.40 9.72 -35.18
N ILE A 153 11.62 9.95 -34.67
CA ILE A 153 12.40 11.17 -34.99
C ILE A 153 13.40 10.91 -36.14
N LYS A 154 13.53 9.68 -36.63
CA LYS A 154 14.42 9.35 -37.77
C LYS A 154 13.76 9.40 -39.13
N GLU A 155 12.44 9.58 -39.20
CA GLU A 155 11.68 9.52 -40.45
C GLU A 155 11.24 10.90 -40.98
N ILE A 156 11.77 11.99 -40.42
CA ILE A 156 11.57 13.36 -40.91
C ILE A 156 12.91 13.99 -41.34
N GLY A 157 13.70 13.20 -42.07
CA GLY A 157 14.87 13.64 -42.82
C GLY A 157 14.55 13.77 -44.30
#